data_AF-A0A352MID1-F1
#
_entry.id   AF-A0A352MID1-F1
#
_cell.length_a   1.000
_cell.length_b   1.000
_cell.length_c   1.000
_cell.angle_alpha   90.00
_cell.angle_beta   90.00
_cell.angle_gamma   90.00
#
_symmetry.space_group_name_H-M   'P 1'
#
loop_
_entity.id
_entity.type
_entity.pdbx_description
1 polymer ?
#
loop_
_entity_poly.entity_id
_entity_poly.type
_entity_poly.pdbx_seq_one_letter_code
_entity_poly.pdbx_strand_id
1 'polypeptide(L)' 'LSNPKINILFDSEPRAFIKDGDKIVTEIENVKTKERQKLVSDGVFIFIGMKPNIDLFRDKL' A
#
# COMPACT_ATOMS: atom_id res chain seq x y z
N LEU A 1 3.47 6.75 -19.21
CA LEU A 1 3.35 5.29 -19.01
C LEU A 1 3.20 4.63 -20.38
N SER A 2 3.99 3.61 -20.73
CA SER A 2 3.98 3.03 -22.09
C SER A 2 3.35 1.63 -22.16
N ASN A 3 3.00 1.02 -21.02
CA ASN A 3 2.34 -0.28 -20.96
C ASN A 3 0.87 -0.10 -20.50
N PRO A 4 -0.13 -0.49 -21.31
CA PRO A 4 -1.54 -0.31 -20.98
C PRO A 4 -2.04 -1.20 -19.84
N LYS A 5 -1.26 -2.21 -19.41
CA LYS A 5 -1.60 -3.09 -18.28
C LYS A 5 -1.23 -2.52 -16.91
N ILE A 6 -0.57 -1.36 -16.88
CA ILE A 6 -0.12 -0.72 -15.64
C ILE A 6 -1.00 0.49 -15.36
N ASN A 7 -1.54 0.56 -14.15
CA ASN A 7 -2.24 1.73 -13.63
C ASN A 7 -1.45 2.28 -12.44
N ILE A 8 -1.32 3.61 -12.37
CA ILE A 8 -0.72 4.28 -11.21
C ILE A 8 -1.82 5.02 -10.46
N LEU A 9 -1.92 4.75 -9.16
CA LEU A 9 -2.78 5.48 -8.23
C LEU A 9 -1.92 6.34 -7.33
N PHE A 10 -1.85 7.64 -7.62
CA PHE A 10 -1.15 8.61 -6.78
C PHE A 10 -1.98 8.97 -5.54
N ASP A 11 -1.32 9.61 -4.57
CA ASP A 11 -1.92 10.07 -3.31
C ASP A 11 -2.70 8.98 -2.58
N SER A 12 -2.38 7.71 -2.81
CA SER A 12 -3.12 6.56 -2.30
C SER A 12 -2.23 5.69 -1.45
N GLU A 13 -2.71 5.33 -0.28
CA GLU A 13 -1.99 4.49 0.68
C GLU A 13 -2.81 3.25 1.04
N PRO A 14 -2.17 2.08 1.23
CA PRO A 14 -2.86 0.90 1.74
C PRO A 14 -3.32 1.11 3.19
N ARG A 15 -4.52 0.63 3.50
CA ARG A 15 -5.13 0.63 4.83
C ARG A 15 -5.22 -0.77 5.42
N ALA A 16 -5.45 -1.78 4.58
CA ALA A 16 -5.46 -3.18 4.99
C ALA A 16 -5.09 -4.09 3.81
N PHE A 17 -4.50 -5.24 4.13
CA PHE A 17 -4.31 -6.36 3.22
C PHE A 17 -5.07 -7.56 3.78
N ILE A 18 -6.11 -8.01 3.08
CA ILE A 18 -7.05 -9.02 3.57
C ILE A 18 -6.98 -10.22 2.62
N LYS A 19 -6.80 -11.42 3.17
CA LYS A 19 -6.91 -12.65 2.38
C LYS A 19 -8.38 -13.03 2.22
N ASP A 20 -8.81 -13.22 0.97
CA ASP A 20 -10.16 -13.65 0.62
C ASP A 20 -10.05 -14.82 -0.37
N GLY A 21 -10.29 -16.04 0.11
CA GLY A 21 -10.04 -17.26 -0.67
C GLY A 21 -8.57 -17.37 -1.11
N ASP A 22 -8.36 -17.39 -2.43
CA ASP A 22 -7.07 -17.40 -3.13
C ASP A 22 -6.57 -15.99 -3.52
N LYS A 23 -7.32 -14.93 -3.20
CA LYS A 23 -6.99 -13.55 -3.53
C LYS A 23 -6.53 -12.75 -2.31
N ILE A 24 -5.89 -11.62 -2.58
CA ILE A 24 -5.62 -10.54 -1.64
C ILE A 24 -6.48 -9.33 -2.03
N VAL A 25 -7.26 -8.85 -1.07
CA VAL A 25 -8.01 -7.60 -1.19
C VAL A 25 -7.21 -6.52 -0.46
N THR A 26 -6.72 -5.55 -1.22
CA THR A 26 -6.05 -4.36 -0.66
C THR A 26 -7.06 -3.24 -0.54
N GLU A 27 -7.35 -2.82 0.68
CA GLU A 27 -8.08 -1.58 0.92
C GLU A 27 -7.10 -0.41 0.78
N ILE A 28 -7.42 0.56 -0.07
CA ILE A 28 -6.62 1.76 -0.27
C ILE A 28 -7.47 3.00 0.00
N GLU A 29 -6.81 4.06 0.45
CA GLU A 29 -7.43 5.36 0.67
C GLU A 29 -6.64 6.44 -0.06
N ASN A 30 -7.33 7.30 -0.81
CA ASN A 30 -6.72 8.52 -1.31
C ASN A 30 -6.59 9.53 -0.15
N VAL A 31 -5.36 9.93 0.19
CA VAL A 31 -5.09 10.76 1.37
C VAL A 31 -5.59 12.19 1.23
N LYS A 32 -5.82 12.67 0.01
CA LYS A 32 -6.36 14.00 -0.28
C LYS A 32 -7.89 14.02 -0.23
N THR A 33 -8.55 13.07 -0.90
CA THR A 33 -10.02 13.03 -0.99
C THR A 33 -10.70 12.24 0.11
N LYS A 34 -9.94 11.40 0.82
CA LYS A 34 -10.42 10.42 1.82
C LYS A 34 -11.30 9.30 1.25
N GLU A 35 -11.39 9.18 -0.07
CA GLU A 35 -12.11 8.10 -0.73
C GLU A 35 -11.39 6.76 -0.53
N ARG A 36 -12.18 5.72 -0.24
CA ARG A 36 -11.70 4.36 -0.05
C ARG A 36 -12.18 3.45 -1.16
N GLN A 37 -11.31 2.54 -1.59
CA GLN A 37 -11.64 1.51 -2.57
C GLN A 37 -10.88 0.21 -2.29
N LYS A 38 -11.33 -0.86 -2.95
CA LYS A 38 -10.77 -2.21 -2.83
C LYS A 38 -10.12 -2.61 -4.15
N LEU A 39 -8.86 -3.06 -4.07
CA LEU A 39 -8.15 -3.67 -5.19
C LEU A 39 -8.04 -5.17 -4.94
N VAL A 40 -8.56 -5.97 -5.85
CA VAL A 40 -8.46 -7.45 -5.79
C VAL A 40 -7.30 -7.90 -6.67
N SER A 41 -6.37 -8.66 -6.09
CA SER A 41 -5.22 -9.21 -6.81
C SER A 41 -4.85 -10.61 -6.30
N ASP A 42 -4.05 -11.33 -7.08
CA ASP A 42 -3.48 -12.63 -6.66
C ASP A 42 -2.35 -12.47 -5.63
N GLY A 43 -1.77 -11.27 -5.56
CA GLY A 43 -0.65 -10.97 -4.67
C GLY A 43 -0.42 -9.47 -4.55
N VAL A 44 0.37 -9.10 -3.55
CA VAL A 44 0.76 -7.72 -3.27
C VAL A 44 2.25 -7.68 -2.99
N PHE A 45 2.94 -6.73 -3.61
CA PHE A 45 4.38 -6.53 -3.45
C PHE A 45 4.62 -5.13 -2.86
N ILE A 46 5.29 -5.07 -1.71
CA ILE A 46 5.54 -3.82 -0.97
C ILE A 46 7.00 -3.41 -1.17
N PHE A 47 7.21 -2.31 -1.91
CA PHE A 47 8.53 -1.73 -2.17
C PHE A 47 8.65 -0.35 -1.50
N ILE A 48 8.98 -0.33 -0.21
CA ILE A 48 9.12 0.92 0.59
C ILE A 48 10.57 1.22 1.03
N GLY A 49 11.54 0.48 0.47
CA GLY A 49 12.95 0.61 0.85
C GLY A 49 13.28 -0.07 2.18
N MET A 50 14.35 0.38 2.84
CA MET A 50 14.85 -0.19 4.09
C MET A 50 14.39 0.62 5.29
N LYS A 51 13.93 -0.06 6.35
CA LYS A 51 13.65 0.57 7.64
C LYS A 51 14.98 1.10 8.23
N PRO A 52 15.09 2.39 8.57
CA PRO A 52 16.28 2.92 9.24
C PRO A 52 16.51 2.28 10.61
N ASN A 53 17.76 2.02 10.97
CA ASN A 53 18.17 1.42 12.25
C ASN A 53 18.23 2.46 13.39
N ILE A 54 17.13 3.18 13.62
CA ILE A 54 17.04 4.26 14.62
C ILE A 54 16.34 3.83 15.92
N ASP A 55 16.11 2.52 16.08
CA ASP A 55 15.36 1.97 17.21
C ASP A 55 15.97 2.35 18.57
N LEU A 56 17.31 2.55 18.63
CA LEU A 56 18.04 2.99 19.82
C LEU A 56 17.69 4.42 20.29
N PHE A 57 17.12 5.26 19.42
CA PHE A 57 16.88 6.67 19.68
C PHE A 57 15.41 7.03 19.92
N ARG A 58 14.48 6.05 19.90
CA ARG A 58 13.04 6.30 20.00
C ARG A 58 12.62 7.05 21.28
N ASP A 59 13.26 6.75 22.41
CA ASP A 59 12.89 7.30 23.72
C ASP A 59 13.69 8.56 24.11
N LYS A 60 14.51 9.09 23.19
CA LYS A 60 15.39 10.25 23.44
C LYS A 60 14.99 11.50 22.65
N LEU A 61 13.80 11.51 22.05
CA LEU A 61 13.23 12.61 21.27
C LEU A 61 11.98 13.16 21.95
#